data_AF-A0A409W1T8-F1
#
_entry.id   AF-A0A409W1T8-F1
#
_cell.length_a   1.000
_cell.length_b   1.000
_cell.length_c   1.000
_cell.angle_alpha   90.00
_cell.angle_beta   90.00
_cell.angle_gamma   90.00
#
_symmetry.space_group_name_H-M   'P 1'
#
loop_
_entity.id
_entity.type
_entity.pdbx_description
1 polymer ?
#
loop_
_entity_poly.entity_id
_entity_poly.type
_entity_poly.pdbx_seq_one_letter_code
_entity_poly.pdbx_strand_id
1 'polypeptide(L)'
;MSVLTLRAIARPCCSHARYFATSSSSYPSDAYTKASSATSSPESINTTPSDLTESQREALDSALRVDQAGEIAANYIYMGQMAVLGRDAKLKPLIQASSSMKDMWEQEKKHLVVMDKLQIQHRVRPTLLSDVAKVAGFGLGAATALMGKEAAMACTEAVETVIGEHYDELSPIRVKFVQESRLIPDLKSQLKELSQFSTQHPSIPLLKEVITEFRDDELEHLDIAVENHSQRAPAHALLSSVVGLGCKVAIELCKRI
;
A
#
# COMPACT_ATOMS: atom_id res chain seq x y z
N MET A 1 -6.50 73.12 -17.79
CA MET A 1 -6.94 71.79 -18.25
C MET A 1 -6.17 70.74 -17.47
N SER A 2 -6.93 69.89 -16.78
CA SER A 2 -6.64 68.59 -16.15
C SER A 2 -5.27 68.30 -15.53
N VAL A 3 -5.27 68.27 -14.20
CA VAL A 3 -4.41 67.42 -13.37
C VAL A 3 -4.95 65.98 -13.47
N LEU A 4 -4.13 65.05 -13.97
CA LEU A 4 -4.47 63.62 -14.06
C LEU A 4 -4.39 62.98 -12.67
N THR A 5 -5.54 62.73 -12.06
CA THR A 5 -5.66 61.93 -10.83
C THR A 5 -5.65 60.44 -11.22
N LEU A 6 -4.54 59.73 -10.96
CA LEU A 6 -4.53 58.26 -11.04
C LEU A 6 -5.41 57.69 -9.91
N ARG A 7 -6.60 57.19 -10.26
CA ARG A 7 -7.42 56.35 -9.38
C ARG A 7 -6.78 54.96 -9.30
N ALA A 8 -6.28 54.59 -8.12
CA ALA A 8 -5.98 53.20 -7.79
C ALA A 8 -7.28 52.38 -7.80
N ILE A 9 -7.38 51.41 -8.72
CA ILE A 9 -8.48 50.44 -8.77
C ILE A 9 -8.13 49.35 -7.74
N ALA A 10 -8.76 49.42 -6.57
CA ALA A 10 -8.74 48.33 -5.60
C ALA A 10 -9.48 47.12 -6.21
N ARG A 11 -8.76 46.02 -6.45
CA ARG A 11 -9.36 44.73 -6.81
C ARG A 11 -9.97 44.09 -5.55
N PRO A 12 -11.22 43.59 -5.59
CA PRO A 12 -11.79 42.86 -4.46
C PRO A 12 -11.00 41.56 -4.25
N CYS A 13 -10.50 41.37 -3.03
CA CYS A 13 -9.98 40.11 -2.54
C CYS A 13 -11.16 39.13 -2.38
N CYS A 14 -11.50 38.41 -3.45
CA CYS A 14 -12.36 37.24 -3.35
C CYS A 14 -11.49 36.02 -3.07
N SER A 15 -11.23 35.78 -1.78
CA SER A 15 -10.77 34.49 -1.28
C SER A 15 -11.80 33.43 -1.63
N HIS A 16 -11.60 32.72 -2.73
CA HIS A 16 -12.28 31.46 -3.00
C HIS A 16 -11.64 30.38 -2.13
N ALA A 17 -12.00 30.37 -0.84
CA ALA A 17 -11.93 29.16 -0.04
C ALA A 17 -12.93 28.18 -0.66
N ARG A 18 -12.46 27.36 -1.62
CA ARG A 18 -13.16 26.13 -1.96
C ARG A 18 -13.01 25.22 -0.75
N TYR A 19 -13.97 25.31 0.17
CA TYR A 19 -14.29 24.19 1.03
C TYR A 19 -14.67 23.03 0.10
N PHE A 20 -13.70 22.17 -0.20
CA PHE A 20 -14.02 20.83 -0.67
C PHE A 20 -14.82 20.18 0.45
N ALA A 21 -16.13 20.10 0.26
CA ALA A 21 -16.93 19.15 0.98
C ALA A 21 -16.30 17.78 0.72
N THR A 22 -15.70 17.18 1.74
CA THR A 22 -15.29 15.79 1.72
C THR A 22 -16.57 14.96 1.62
N SER A 23 -16.98 14.64 0.39
CA SER A 23 -17.73 13.42 0.19
C SER A 23 -16.83 12.32 0.73
N SER A 24 -17.17 11.70 1.86
CA SER A 24 -16.51 10.49 2.29
C SER A 24 -16.77 9.46 1.19
N SER A 25 -15.86 9.31 0.24
CA SER A 25 -15.93 8.19 -0.70
C SER A 25 -15.88 6.94 0.16
N SER A 26 -16.93 6.11 0.06
CA SER A 26 -16.89 4.78 0.66
C SER A 26 -15.84 4.01 -0.12
N TYR A 27 -14.75 3.63 0.55
CA TYR A 27 -13.73 2.78 -0.06
C TYR A 27 -14.23 1.34 -0.09
N PRO A 28 -13.88 0.50 -1.08
CA PRO A 28 -14.26 -0.90 -1.13
C PRO A 28 -14.00 -1.66 0.17
N SER A 29 -12.83 -1.46 0.77
CA SER A 29 -12.40 -2.12 2.01
C SER A 29 -13.19 -1.68 3.25
N ASP A 30 -13.96 -0.58 3.17
CA ASP A 30 -14.89 -0.18 4.23
C ASP A 30 -15.95 -1.26 4.51
N ALA A 31 -16.24 -2.12 3.53
CA ALA A 31 -17.10 -3.29 3.69
C ALA A 31 -16.64 -4.23 4.81
N TYR A 32 -15.33 -4.29 5.05
CA TYR A 32 -14.74 -5.11 6.09
C TYR A 32 -14.58 -4.36 7.40
N THR A 33 -14.35 -3.03 7.39
CA THR A 33 -13.98 -2.28 8.60
C THR A 33 -15.14 -1.55 9.26
N LYS A 34 -16.21 -1.20 8.52
CA LYS A 34 -17.38 -0.50 9.07
C LYS A 34 -18.52 -1.50 9.24
N ALA A 35 -19.07 -1.60 10.46
CA ALA A 35 -20.09 -2.58 10.84
C ALA A 35 -21.45 -2.45 10.11
N SER A 36 -21.58 -1.55 9.13
CA SER A 36 -22.83 -1.27 8.43
C SER A 36 -22.58 -0.44 7.16
N SER A 37 -21.76 -0.89 6.21
CA SER A 37 -21.82 -0.31 4.87
C SER A 37 -23.08 -0.86 4.19
N ALA A 38 -24.05 0.02 3.92
CA ALA A 38 -25.31 -0.33 3.25
C ALA A 38 -25.14 -0.83 1.80
N THR A 39 -23.90 -1.00 1.35
CA THR A 39 -23.51 -1.24 -0.05
C THR A 39 -23.07 -2.69 -0.30
N SER A 40 -22.72 -3.46 0.73
CA SER A 40 -22.16 -4.81 0.58
C SER A 40 -23.11 -5.86 1.16
N SER A 41 -23.44 -6.91 0.39
CA SER A 41 -24.28 -8.01 0.89
C SER A 41 -23.51 -8.81 1.95
N PRO A 42 -24.18 -9.39 2.98
CA PRO A 42 -23.51 -10.23 3.97
C PRO A 42 -22.70 -11.39 3.37
N GLU A 43 -23.11 -11.90 2.21
CA GLU A 43 -22.39 -12.94 1.47
C GLU A 43 -21.05 -12.45 0.93
N SER A 44 -20.96 -11.21 0.43
CA SER A 44 -19.73 -10.67 -0.16
C SER A 44 -18.53 -10.65 0.80
N ILE A 45 -18.77 -10.51 2.11
CA ILE A 45 -17.73 -10.37 3.15
C ILE A 45 -17.61 -11.59 4.08
N ASN A 46 -18.52 -12.56 3.99
CA ASN A 46 -18.53 -13.73 4.90
C ASN A 46 -18.44 -15.08 4.18
N THR A 47 -18.62 -15.12 2.85
CA THR A 47 -18.60 -16.38 2.10
C THR A 47 -17.55 -16.39 0.99
N THR A 48 -17.14 -17.60 0.62
CA THR A 48 -16.21 -17.89 -0.47
C THR A 48 -16.93 -18.74 -1.50
N PRO A 49 -16.66 -18.57 -2.81
CA PRO A 49 -17.27 -19.43 -3.82
C PRO A 49 -16.97 -20.90 -3.55
N SER A 50 -17.99 -21.75 -3.66
CA SER A 50 -17.89 -23.19 -3.42
C SER A 50 -17.41 -23.96 -4.65
N ASP A 51 -17.39 -23.32 -5.81
CA ASP A 51 -17.12 -23.89 -7.14
C ASP A 51 -15.69 -23.63 -7.66
N LEU A 52 -14.75 -23.23 -6.79
CA LEU A 52 -13.35 -23.00 -7.18
C LEU A 52 -12.65 -24.30 -7.57
N THR A 53 -11.92 -24.28 -8.69
CA THR A 53 -10.99 -25.37 -9.03
C THR A 53 -9.86 -25.44 -8.00
N GLU A 54 -9.14 -26.57 -7.99
CA GLU A 54 -7.96 -26.74 -7.13
C GLU A 54 -6.90 -25.67 -7.41
N SER A 55 -6.58 -25.41 -8.69
CA SER A 55 -5.61 -24.37 -9.06
C SER A 55 -6.04 -22.97 -8.64
N GLN A 56 -7.33 -22.64 -8.80
CA GLN A 56 -7.89 -21.36 -8.39
C GLN A 56 -7.84 -21.17 -6.86
N ARG A 57 -8.09 -22.23 -6.11
CA ARG A 57 -7.98 -22.24 -4.65
C ARG A 57 -6.54 -22.05 -4.21
N GLU A 58 -5.60 -22.78 -4.79
CA GLU A 58 -4.18 -22.65 -4.49
C GLU A 58 -3.65 -21.24 -4.80
N ALA A 59 -4.07 -20.67 -5.93
CA ALA A 59 -3.74 -19.30 -6.31
C ALA A 59 -4.26 -18.28 -5.28
N LEU A 60 -5.53 -18.39 -4.88
CA LEU A 60 -6.16 -17.52 -3.88
C LEU A 60 -5.47 -17.64 -2.51
N ASP A 61 -5.22 -18.87 -2.07
CA ASP A 61 -4.57 -19.17 -0.79
C ASP A 61 -3.14 -18.62 -0.75
N SER A 62 -2.38 -18.78 -1.83
CA SER A 62 -1.02 -18.26 -1.96
C SER A 62 -1.00 -16.73 -1.95
N ALA A 63 -1.85 -16.08 -2.76
CA ALA A 63 -1.92 -14.62 -2.85
C ALA A 63 -2.28 -14.00 -1.49
N LEU A 64 -3.39 -14.42 -0.87
CA LEU A 64 -3.83 -13.84 0.41
C LEU A 64 -2.87 -14.11 1.57
N ARG A 65 -2.09 -15.20 1.52
CA ARG A 65 -1.05 -15.49 2.52
C ARG A 65 0.15 -14.57 2.37
N VAL A 66 0.62 -14.38 1.14
CA VAL A 66 1.76 -13.51 0.83
C VAL A 66 1.41 -12.06 1.15
N ASP A 67 0.25 -11.59 0.70
CA ASP A 67 -0.18 -10.20 0.90
C ASP A 67 -0.30 -9.88 2.39
N GLN A 68 -0.97 -10.73 3.19
CA GLN A 68 -1.04 -10.53 4.65
C GLN A 68 0.35 -10.50 5.30
N ALA A 69 1.27 -11.37 4.88
CA ALA A 69 2.64 -11.35 5.40
C ALA A 69 3.35 -10.02 5.05
N GLY A 70 3.08 -9.48 3.86
CA GLY A 70 3.48 -8.14 3.44
C GLY A 70 2.93 -7.06 4.37
N GLU A 71 1.62 -7.03 4.60
CA GLU A 71 0.95 -6.07 5.49
C GLU A 71 1.51 -6.11 6.92
N ILE A 72 1.80 -7.32 7.43
CA ILE A 72 2.44 -7.51 8.73
C ILE A 72 3.84 -6.88 8.72
N ALA A 73 4.65 -7.14 7.69
CA ALA A 73 5.99 -6.60 7.59
C ALA A 73 5.97 -5.07 7.47
N ALA A 74 5.14 -4.50 6.60
CA ALA A 74 4.98 -3.06 6.39
C ALA A 74 4.58 -2.34 7.68
N ASN A 75 3.56 -2.84 8.39
CA ASN A 75 3.16 -2.31 9.69
C ASN A 75 4.32 -2.27 10.71
N TYR A 76 5.17 -3.30 10.73
CA TYR A 76 6.31 -3.35 11.63
C TYR A 76 7.48 -2.48 11.15
N ILE A 77 7.67 -2.30 9.84
CA ILE A 77 8.62 -1.33 9.27
C ILE A 77 8.26 0.09 9.73
N TYR A 78 7.00 0.51 9.55
CA TYR A 78 6.54 1.82 10.03
C TYR A 78 6.66 1.94 11.55
N MET A 79 6.34 0.88 12.30
CA MET A 79 6.53 0.87 13.75
C MET A 79 8.00 1.13 14.14
N GLY A 80 8.94 0.47 13.47
CA GLY A 80 10.38 0.67 13.66
C GLY A 80 10.83 2.09 13.30
N GLN A 81 10.38 2.60 12.15
CA GLN A 81 10.68 3.96 11.71
C GLN A 81 10.16 5.01 12.70
N MET A 82 8.91 4.88 13.15
CA MET A 82 8.26 5.74 14.15
C MET A 82 8.98 5.71 15.49
N ALA A 83 9.44 4.53 15.93
CA ALA A 83 10.15 4.38 17.20
C ALA A 83 11.47 5.16 17.24
N VAL A 84 12.09 5.39 16.08
CA VAL A 84 13.34 6.14 15.96
C VAL A 84 13.07 7.61 15.62
N LEU A 85 12.42 7.88 14.48
CA LEU A 85 12.23 9.24 13.97
C LEU A 85 11.25 10.05 14.82
N GLY A 86 10.26 9.40 15.44
CA GLY A 86 9.29 10.06 16.33
C GLY A 86 9.89 10.60 17.64
N ARG A 87 11.13 10.19 17.97
CA ARG A 87 11.88 10.65 19.16
C ARG A 87 12.81 11.82 18.86
N ASP A 88 13.12 12.10 17.59
CA ASP A 88 13.97 13.23 17.21
C ASP A 88 13.19 14.54 17.33
N ALA A 89 13.61 15.44 18.23
CA ALA A 89 12.91 16.70 18.49
C ALA A 89 12.86 17.66 17.29
N LYS A 90 13.77 17.54 16.32
CA LYS A 90 13.80 18.36 15.10
C LYS A 90 12.93 17.77 13.99
N LEU A 91 12.92 16.45 13.87
CA LEU A 91 12.13 15.76 12.85
C LEU A 91 10.69 15.49 13.31
N LYS A 92 10.43 15.40 14.61
CA LYS A 92 9.10 15.15 15.15
C LYS A 92 8.05 16.17 14.68
N PRO A 93 8.28 17.49 14.72
CA PRO A 93 7.33 18.45 14.16
C PRO A 93 7.19 18.30 12.64
N LEU A 94 8.25 17.94 11.93
CA LEU A 94 8.21 17.75 10.47
C LEU A 94 7.47 16.48 10.07
N ILE A 95 7.61 15.40 10.83
CA ILE A 95 6.91 14.12 10.61
C ILE A 95 5.45 14.21 11.07
N GLN A 96 5.17 15.02 12.09
CA GLN A 96 3.80 15.31 12.52
C GLN A 96 3.11 16.32 11.60
N ALA A 97 3.86 17.26 11.00
CA ALA A 97 3.35 18.21 10.01
C ALA A 97 3.28 17.63 8.60
N SER A 98 4.18 16.70 8.23
CA SER A 98 4.03 15.81 7.09
C SER A 98 3.08 14.70 7.50
N SER A 99 1.79 15.00 7.51
CA SER A 99 0.70 14.05 7.78
C SER A 99 0.93 12.69 7.10
N SER A 100 1.60 12.70 5.94
CA SER A 100 2.02 11.56 5.12
C SER A 100 2.49 10.30 5.88
N MET A 101 3.55 10.30 6.71
CA MET A 101 4.09 9.02 7.24
C MET A 101 3.20 8.36 8.31
N LYS A 102 2.47 9.20 9.07
CA LYS A 102 1.47 8.69 10.01
C LYS A 102 0.24 8.19 9.26
N ASP A 103 -0.21 8.94 8.26
CA ASP A 103 -1.39 8.59 7.46
C ASP A 103 -1.16 7.30 6.66
N MET A 104 0.02 7.14 6.04
CA MET A 104 0.45 5.90 5.39
C MET A 104 0.39 4.74 6.39
N TRP A 105 0.96 4.88 7.59
CA TRP A 105 0.89 3.80 8.59
C TRP A 105 -0.53 3.52 9.09
N GLU A 106 -1.44 4.50 9.11
CA GLU A 106 -2.85 4.22 9.40
C GLU A 106 -3.55 3.48 8.25
N GLN A 107 -3.20 3.76 6.98
CA GLN A 107 -3.65 2.97 5.83
C GLN A 107 -3.15 1.51 5.93
N GLU A 108 -1.87 1.29 6.24
CA GLU A 108 -1.30 -0.04 6.47
C GLU A 108 -2.01 -0.83 7.57
N LYS A 109 -2.39 -0.17 8.67
CA LYS A 109 -3.15 -0.82 9.75
C LYS A 109 -4.53 -1.25 9.24
N LYS A 110 -5.17 -0.43 8.41
CA LYS A 110 -6.43 -0.75 7.76
C LYS A 110 -6.24 -1.95 6.81
N HIS A 111 -5.18 -1.95 6.00
CA HIS A 111 -4.85 -3.04 5.09
C HIS A 111 -4.72 -4.37 5.85
N LEU A 112 -3.91 -4.39 6.91
CA LEU A 112 -3.75 -5.57 7.75
C LEU A 112 -5.08 -6.09 8.34
N VAL A 113 -5.92 -5.20 8.86
CA VAL A 113 -7.23 -5.58 9.42
C VAL A 113 -8.14 -6.21 8.36
N VAL A 114 -8.12 -5.69 7.14
CA VAL A 114 -8.91 -6.22 6.02
C VAL A 114 -8.34 -7.55 5.53
N MET A 115 -7.02 -7.67 5.41
CA MET A 115 -6.35 -8.91 5.02
C MET A 115 -6.59 -10.03 6.03
N ASP A 116 -6.57 -9.74 7.33
CA ASP A 116 -6.94 -10.69 8.38
C ASP A 116 -8.37 -11.22 8.18
N LYS A 117 -9.31 -10.33 7.82
CA LYS A 117 -10.71 -10.71 7.55
C LYS A 117 -10.83 -11.54 6.28
N LEU A 118 -10.13 -11.16 5.21
CA LEU A 118 -10.09 -11.93 3.96
C LEU A 118 -9.52 -13.32 4.17
N GLN A 119 -8.47 -13.48 4.97
CA GLN A 119 -7.94 -14.79 5.31
C GLN A 119 -8.96 -15.66 6.07
N ILE A 120 -9.69 -15.08 7.02
CA ILE A 120 -10.73 -15.79 7.76
C ILE A 120 -11.87 -16.21 6.80
N GLN A 121 -12.35 -15.28 5.97
CA GLN A 121 -13.42 -15.52 5.00
C GLN A 121 -13.07 -16.65 4.02
N HIS A 122 -11.84 -16.63 3.50
CA HIS A 122 -11.34 -17.59 2.51
C HIS A 122 -10.72 -18.85 3.13
N ARG A 123 -10.63 -18.91 4.47
CA ARG A 123 -10.02 -20.00 5.25
C ARG A 123 -8.55 -20.24 4.89
N VAL A 124 -7.85 -19.17 4.56
CA VAL A 124 -6.41 -19.19 4.23
C VAL A 124 -5.63 -19.28 5.53
N ARG A 125 -4.65 -20.19 5.56
CA ARG A 125 -3.72 -20.29 6.69
C ARG A 125 -2.65 -19.19 6.58
N PRO A 126 -2.39 -18.43 7.66
CA PRO A 126 -1.26 -17.51 7.72
C PRO A 126 0.07 -18.26 7.50
N THR A 127 1.09 -17.55 7.01
CA THR A 127 2.43 -18.11 6.90
C THR A 127 3.04 -18.40 8.27
N LEU A 128 3.86 -19.45 8.37
CA LEU A 128 4.67 -19.71 9.56
C LEU A 128 5.74 -18.64 9.82
N LEU A 129 6.04 -17.80 8.82
CA LEU A 129 7.07 -16.75 8.91
C LEU A 129 6.57 -15.42 9.50
N SER A 130 5.30 -15.32 9.89
CA SER A 130 4.73 -14.03 10.34
C SER A 130 5.48 -13.41 11.51
N ASP A 131 5.95 -14.19 12.48
CA ASP A 131 6.72 -13.64 13.61
C ASP A 131 8.14 -13.23 13.20
N VAL A 132 8.73 -13.91 12.22
CA VAL A 132 10.01 -13.50 11.62
C VAL A 132 9.83 -12.18 10.88
N ALA A 133 8.73 -12.03 10.12
CA ALA A 133 8.41 -10.81 9.39
C ALA A 133 8.24 -9.60 10.32
N LYS A 134 7.59 -9.77 11.47
CA LYS A 134 7.46 -8.72 12.49
C LYS A 134 8.82 -8.22 12.98
N VAL A 135 9.69 -9.15 13.39
CA VAL A 135 11.01 -8.82 13.93
C VAL A 135 11.91 -8.20 12.85
N ALA A 136 11.92 -8.80 11.66
CA ALA A 136 12.72 -8.32 10.53
C ALA A 136 12.24 -6.94 10.05
N GLY A 137 10.93 -6.76 9.90
CA GLY A 137 10.31 -5.50 9.50
C GLY A 137 10.63 -4.37 10.48
N PHE A 138 10.41 -4.60 11.79
CA PHE A 138 10.76 -3.62 12.81
C PHE A 138 12.25 -3.28 12.80
N GLY A 139 13.11 -4.30 12.71
CA GLY A 139 14.56 -4.11 12.66
C GLY A 139 14.99 -3.28 11.45
N LEU A 140 14.45 -3.60 10.26
CA LEU A 140 14.72 -2.86 9.03
C LEU A 140 14.25 -1.40 9.11
N GLY A 141 13.02 -1.19 9.57
CA GLY A 141 12.44 0.14 9.74
C GLY A 141 13.22 1.00 10.74
N ALA A 142 13.60 0.43 11.89
CA ALA A 142 14.41 1.12 12.88
C ALA A 142 15.83 1.42 12.37
N ALA A 143 16.47 0.46 11.70
CA ALA A 143 17.82 0.61 11.17
C ALA A 143 17.89 1.72 10.10
N THR A 144 16.97 1.72 9.15
CA THR A 144 16.92 2.75 8.09
C THR A 144 16.57 4.12 8.67
N ALA A 145 15.66 4.19 9.63
CA ALA A 145 15.38 5.42 10.35
C ALA A 145 16.57 5.99 11.13
N LEU A 146 17.42 5.15 11.72
CA LEU A 146 18.65 5.58 12.38
C LEU A 146 19.64 6.21 11.39
N MET A 147 19.57 5.85 10.11
CA MET A 147 20.36 6.44 9.03
C MET A 147 19.79 7.77 8.52
N GLY A 148 18.57 8.13 8.92
CA GLY A 148 17.92 9.40 8.57
C GLY A 148 16.57 9.21 7.88
N LYS A 149 15.85 10.33 7.70
CA LYS A 149 14.53 10.35 7.06
C LYS A 149 14.61 9.82 5.63
N GLU A 150 15.61 10.24 4.86
CA GLU A 150 15.78 9.85 3.46
C GLU A 150 15.98 8.34 3.33
N ALA A 151 16.77 7.73 4.22
CA ALA A 151 16.98 6.28 4.23
C ALA A 151 15.72 5.50 4.64
N ALA A 152 14.93 6.01 5.57
CA ALA A 152 13.62 5.44 5.89
C ALA A 152 12.68 5.50 4.68
N MET A 153 12.59 6.64 3.99
CA MET A 153 11.76 6.74 2.77
C MET A 153 12.30 5.86 1.63
N ALA A 154 13.62 5.69 1.51
CA ALA A 154 14.21 4.76 0.55
C ALA A 154 13.87 3.29 0.85
N CYS A 155 13.73 2.93 2.13
CA CYS A 155 13.22 1.62 2.51
C CYS A 155 11.77 1.44 2.04
N THR A 156 10.90 2.42 2.31
CA THR A 156 9.50 2.39 1.85
C THR A 156 9.43 2.32 0.33
N GLU A 157 10.14 3.21 -0.38
CA GLU A 157 10.21 3.18 -1.85
C GLU A 157 10.64 1.80 -2.38
N ALA A 158 11.67 1.19 -1.78
CA ALA A 158 12.15 -0.11 -2.23
C ALA A 158 11.15 -1.25 -1.98
N VAL A 159 10.46 -1.25 -0.84
CA VAL A 159 9.40 -2.22 -0.52
C VAL A 159 8.25 -2.06 -1.51
N GLU A 160 7.73 -0.84 -1.68
CA GLU A 160 6.62 -0.56 -2.59
C GLU A 160 6.98 -0.79 -4.05
N THR A 161 8.24 -0.59 -4.43
CA THR A 161 8.70 -0.91 -5.80
C THR A 161 8.64 -2.42 -6.07
N VAL A 162 9.04 -3.25 -5.11
CA VAL A 162 8.97 -4.72 -5.29
C VAL A 162 7.53 -5.21 -5.32
N ILE A 163 6.63 -4.55 -4.59
CA ILE A 163 5.21 -4.89 -4.53
C ILE A 163 4.47 -4.38 -5.79
N GLY A 164 4.79 -3.16 -6.24
CA GLY A 164 4.20 -2.50 -7.41
C GLY A 164 4.55 -3.12 -8.78
N GLU A 165 5.53 -4.03 -8.85
CA GLU A 165 6.05 -4.69 -10.07
C GLU A 165 4.99 -5.51 -10.88
N HIS A 166 3.68 -5.46 -10.59
CA HIS A 166 2.68 -6.37 -11.19
C HIS A 166 1.37 -5.77 -11.73
N TYR A 167 1.16 -4.44 -11.73
CA TYR A 167 -0.18 -3.89 -11.96
C TYR A 167 -0.47 -3.15 -13.28
N ASP A 168 0.31 -3.37 -14.33
CA ASP A 168 0.06 -2.71 -15.62
C ASP A 168 -0.08 -3.68 -16.78
N GLU A 169 -1.32 -3.90 -17.24
CA GLU A 169 -1.62 -4.16 -18.66
C GLU A 169 -2.90 -3.45 -19.18
N LEU A 170 -3.43 -2.43 -18.49
CA LEU A 170 -4.65 -1.72 -18.92
C LEU A 170 -4.64 -0.17 -18.87
N SER A 171 -3.55 0.48 -18.47
CA SER A 171 -3.45 1.96 -18.47
C SER A 171 -2.31 2.44 -19.40
N PRO A 172 -2.58 3.26 -20.44
CA PRO A 172 -1.55 3.68 -21.41
C PRO A 172 -0.62 4.81 -20.93
N ILE A 173 -0.60 5.16 -19.63
CA ILE A 173 0.16 6.31 -19.13
C ILE A 173 0.75 6.03 -17.73
N ARG A 174 2.01 5.57 -17.63
CA ARG A 174 3.14 6.23 -16.91
C ARG A 174 4.32 5.29 -16.59
N VAL A 175 5.51 5.91 -16.65
CA VAL A 175 6.83 5.53 -16.13
C VAL A 175 7.28 4.08 -16.31
N LYS A 176 7.88 3.83 -17.48
CA LYS A 176 8.82 2.73 -17.71
C LYS A 176 10.07 2.95 -16.86
N PHE A 177 10.24 2.23 -15.75
CA PHE A 177 11.57 1.97 -15.19
C PHE A 177 11.69 0.51 -14.76
N VAL A 178 12.76 -0.13 -15.26
CA VAL A 178 13.16 -1.54 -15.06
C VAL A 178 12.26 -2.58 -15.73
N GLN A 179 12.20 -2.42 -17.06
CA GLN A 179 11.82 -3.45 -18.02
C GLN A 179 12.89 -4.58 -18.06
N GLU A 180 13.08 -5.34 -16.96
CA GLU A 180 13.82 -6.60 -16.99
C GLU A 180 13.58 -7.46 -15.73
N SER A 181 12.42 -8.10 -15.66
CA SER A 181 12.24 -9.30 -14.83
C SER A 181 11.37 -10.32 -15.57
N ARG A 182 12.02 -11.04 -16.49
CA ARG A 182 11.71 -12.48 -16.63
C ARG A 182 11.88 -13.07 -15.23
N LEU A 183 10.79 -13.56 -14.61
CA LEU A 183 10.77 -14.59 -13.54
C LEU A 183 9.74 -14.40 -12.41
N ILE A 184 8.55 -13.80 -12.67
CA ILE A 184 7.33 -14.29 -11.98
C ILE A 184 6.20 -14.55 -12.99
N PRO A 185 6.32 -15.58 -13.86
CA PRO A 185 5.21 -16.04 -14.70
C PRO A 185 3.99 -16.46 -13.88
N ASP A 186 4.22 -16.92 -12.65
CA ASP A 186 3.25 -17.63 -11.81
C ASP A 186 2.21 -16.71 -11.15
N LEU A 187 2.59 -15.49 -10.73
CA LEU A 187 1.64 -14.52 -10.16
C LEU A 187 0.74 -13.92 -11.26
N LYS A 188 1.28 -13.68 -12.46
CA LYS A 188 0.50 -13.26 -13.63
C LYS A 188 -0.44 -14.36 -14.13
N SER A 189 -0.02 -15.63 -14.12
CA SER A 189 -0.93 -16.74 -14.45
C SER A 189 -2.01 -16.90 -13.38
N GLN A 190 -1.67 -16.76 -12.10
CA GLN A 190 -2.64 -16.80 -11.00
C GLN A 190 -3.64 -15.64 -11.05
N LEU A 191 -3.21 -14.40 -11.34
CA LEU A 191 -4.09 -13.25 -11.57
C LEU A 191 -4.99 -13.43 -12.80
N LYS A 192 -4.45 -14.04 -13.87
CA LYS A 192 -5.23 -14.40 -15.07
C LYS A 192 -6.23 -15.52 -14.78
N GLU A 193 -5.88 -16.50 -13.96
CA GLU A 193 -6.80 -17.54 -13.47
C GLU A 193 -7.85 -16.96 -12.49
N LEU A 194 -7.46 -16.01 -11.64
CA LEU A 194 -8.34 -15.20 -10.77
C LEU A 194 -9.30 -14.32 -11.60
N SER A 195 -8.85 -13.82 -12.75
CA SER A 195 -9.70 -13.08 -13.69
C SER A 195 -10.76 -13.98 -14.34
N GLN A 196 -10.50 -15.28 -14.42
CA GLN A 196 -11.41 -16.32 -14.91
C GLN A 196 -12.28 -16.95 -13.82
N PHE A 197 -12.19 -16.50 -12.56
CA PHE A 197 -13.15 -16.92 -11.52
C PHE A 197 -14.57 -16.67 -12.03
N SER A 198 -15.46 -17.64 -11.79
CA SER A 198 -16.91 -17.49 -11.98
C SER A 198 -17.36 -16.18 -11.32
N THR A 199 -17.66 -15.16 -12.12
CA THR A 199 -17.98 -13.80 -11.67
C THR A 199 -19.33 -13.70 -10.97
N GLN A 200 -19.96 -14.84 -10.66
CA GLN A 200 -21.32 -14.89 -10.11
C GLN A 200 -21.35 -14.71 -8.59
N HIS A 201 -20.29 -15.11 -7.87
CA HIS A 201 -20.27 -14.97 -6.42
C HIS A 201 -19.88 -13.52 -6.01
N PRO A 202 -20.65 -12.85 -5.14
CA PRO A 202 -20.48 -11.43 -4.84
C PRO A 202 -19.16 -11.08 -4.13
N SER A 203 -18.47 -12.04 -3.52
CA SER A 203 -17.18 -11.80 -2.87
C SER A 203 -16.02 -11.53 -3.84
N ILE A 204 -16.09 -12.04 -5.08
CA ILE A 204 -14.97 -11.97 -6.03
C ILE A 204 -14.82 -10.56 -6.62
N PRO A 205 -15.90 -9.89 -7.07
CA PRO A 205 -15.83 -8.48 -7.46
C PRO A 205 -15.33 -7.60 -6.31
N LEU A 206 -15.85 -7.79 -5.09
CA LEU A 206 -15.42 -7.02 -3.92
C LEU A 206 -13.93 -7.23 -3.62
N LEU A 207 -13.44 -8.48 -3.66
CA LEU A 207 -12.01 -8.77 -3.48
C LEU A 207 -11.15 -8.03 -4.51
N LYS A 208 -11.57 -8.03 -5.79
CA LYS A 208 -10.84 -7.30 -6.85
C LYS A 208 -10.83 -5.79 -6.59
N GLU A 209 -11.93 -5.21 -6.15
CA GLU A 209 -12.03 -3.78 -5.81
C GLU A 209 -11.13 -3.43 -4.61
N VAL A 210 -11.09 -4.28 -3.57
CA VAL A 210 -10.21 -4.09 -2.40
C VAL A 210 -8.74 -4.18 -2.79
N ILE A 211 -8.35 -5.18 -3.59
CA ILE A 211 -6.98 -5.31 -4.09
C ILE A 211 -6.58 -4.09 -4.93
N THR A 212 -7.51 -3.55 -5.73
CA THR A 212 -7.29 -2.35 -6.54
C THR A 212 -7.10 -1.12 -5.65
N GLU A 213 -7.92 -0.97 -4.61
CA GLU A 213 -7.76 0.09 -3.61
C GLU A 213 -6.37 0.02 -2.95
N PHE A 214 -5.95 -1.14 -2.43
CA PHE A 214 -4.68 -1.25 -1.72
C PHE A 214 -3.50 -0.96 -2.62
N ARG A 215 -3.54 -1.46 -3.87
CA ARG A 215 -2.54 -1.10 -4.86
C ARG A 215 -2.44 0.41 -5.05
N ASP A 216 -3.58 1.08 -5.24
CA ASP A 216 -3.60 2.51 -5.51
C ASP A 216 -3.06 3.29 -4.29
N ASP A 217 -3.34 2.82 -3.08
CA ASP A 217 -2.76 3.34 -1.82
C ASP A 217 -1.23 3.09 -1.79
N GLU A 218 -0.71 1.91 -2.14
CA GLU A 218 0.74 1.63 -2.17
C GLU A 218 1.49 2.48 -3.21
N LEU A 219 0.86 2.77 -4.35
CA LEU A 219 1.42 3.69 -5.34
C LEU A 219 1.50 5.13 -4.79
N GLU A 220 0.51 5.56 -4.01
CA GLU A 220 0.56 6.83 -3.30
C GLU A 220 1.70 6.84 -2.26
N HIS A 221 1.92 5.73 -1.53
CA HIS A 221 3.02 5.60 -0.58
C HIS A 221 4.38 5.73 -1.26
N LEU A 222 4.55 5.09 -2.43
CA LEU A 222 5.75 5.22 -3.25
C LEU A 222 5.99 6.67 -3.68
N ASP A 223 4.96 7.35 -4.18
CA ASP A 223 5.05 8.76 -4.60
C ASP A 223 5.45 9.64 -3.41
N ILE A 224 4.81 9.46 -2.25
CA ILE A 224 5.16 10.16 -1.02
C ILE A 224 6.62 9.92 -0.63
N ALA A 225 7.13 8.69 -0.76
CA ALA A 225 8.51 8.35 -0.47
C ALA A 225 9.50 9.13 -1.34
N VAL A 226 9.21 9.20 -2.64
CA VAL A 226 10.01 9.97 -3.61
C VAL A 226 9.96 11.47 -3.31
N GLU A 227 8.77 12.02 -3.04
CA GLU A 227 8.58 13.43 -2.68
C GLU A 227 9.33 13.80 -1.41
N ASN A 228 9.40 12.86 -0.45
CA ASN A 228 10.14 12.99 0.79
C ASN A 228 11.61 12.58 0.68
N HIS A 229 12.16 12.64 -0.53
CA HIS A 229 13.60 12.57 -0.83
C HIS A 229 14.23 11.20 -0.58
N SER A 230 13.49 10.11 -0.76
CA SER A 230 14.03 8.74 -0.73
C SER A 230 15.31 8.59 -1.57
N GLN A 231 15.33 9.14 -2.80
CA GLN A 231 16.45 9.11 -3.75
C GLN A 231 17.73 9.80 -3.24
N ARG A 232 17.65 10.59 -2.16
CA ARG A 232 18.81 11.24 -1.54
C ARG A 232 19.44 10.41 -0.42
N ALA A 233 18.91 9.22 -0.15
CA ALA A 233 19.43 8.33 0.87
C ALA A 233 20.91 7.96 0.61
N PRO A 234 21.74 7.87 1.66
CA PRO A 234 23.10 7.35 1.54
C PRO A 234 23.08 5.94 0.94
N ALA A 235 23.83 5.73 -0.15
CA ALA A 235 23.89 4.46 -0.87
C ALA A 235 22.51 3.91 -1.30
N HIS A 236 21.56 4.79 -1.67
CA HIS A 236 20.19 4.44 -2.10
C HIS A 236 20.11 3.17 -2.96
N ALA A 237 20.84 3.12 -4.09
CA ALA A 237 20.78 1.98 -5.00
C ALA A 237 21.16 0.64 -4.34
N LEU A 238 22.13 0.64 -3.42
CA LEU A 238 22.51 -0.56 -2.66
C LEU A 238 21.42 -0.94 -1.66
N LEU A 239 20.87 0.03 -0.93
CA LEU A 239 19.78 -0.17 0.01
C LEU A 239 18.56 -0.77 -0.71
N SER A 240 18.12 -0.15 -1.81
CA SER A 240 16.97 -0.62 -2.60
C SER A 240 17.19 -2.02 -3.16
N SER A 241 18.42 -2.34 -3.60
CA SER A 241 18.74 -3.69 -4.09
C SER A 241 18.67 -4.74 -2.98
N VAL A 242 19.21 -4.44 -1.79
CA VAL A 242 19.21 -5.37 -0.65
C VAL A 242 17.79 -5.58 -0.13
N VAL A 243 17.05 -4.50 0.08
CA VAL A 243 15.65 -4.57 0.53
C VAL A 243 14.81 -5.32 -0.49
N GLY A 244 14.94 -4.98 -1.78
CA GLY A 244 14.18 -5.63 -2.83
C GLY A 244 14.48 -7.12 -2.97
N LEU A 245 15.75 -7.53 -2.85
CA LEU A 245 16.12 -8.95 -2.79
C LEU A 245 15.50 -9.64 -1.57
N GLY A 246 15.53 -8.99 -0.41
CA GLY A 246 14.90 -9.48 0.82
C GLY A 246 13.39 -9.72 0.64
N CYS A 247 12.67 -8.76 0.07
CA CYS A 247 11.25 -8.88 -0.24
C CYS A 247 10.98 -10.04 -1.21
N LYS A 248 11.78 -10.18 -2.28
CA LYS A 248 11.63 -11.27 -3.27
C LYS A 248 11.82 -12.65 -2.63
N VAL A 249 12.81 -12.80 -1.76
CA VAL A 249 13.03 -14.04 -1.00
C VAL A 249 11.87 -14.31 -0.03
N ALA A 250 11.41 -13.28 0.69
CA ALA A 250 10.29 -13.41 1.62
C ALA A 250 9.01 -13.87 0.90
N ILE A 251 8.68 -13.25 -0.24
CA ILE A 251 7.53 -13.63 -1.07
C ILE A 251 7.59 -15.12 -1.44
N GLU A 252 8.73 -15.59 -1.95
CA GLU A 252 8.89 -16.99 -2.38
C GLU A 252 8.74 -17.97 -1.21
N LEU A 253 9.21 -17.60 -0.02
CA LEU A 253 9.05 -18.42 1.17
C LEU A 253 7.57 -18.44 1.64
N CYS A 254 6.93 -17.27 1.74
CA CYS A 254 5.54 -17.14 2.18
C CYS A 254 4.55 -17.85 1.26
N LYS A 255 4.84 -17.99 -0.05
CA LYS A 255 4.01 -18.80 -0.96
C LYS A 255 3.92 -20.26 -0.52
N ARG A 256 5.02 -20.80 0.04
CA ARG A 256 5.20 -22.23 0.29
C ARG A 256 4.80 -22.68 1.70
N ILE A 257 4.99 -21.82 2.71
CA ILE A 257 4.89 -22.20 4.14
C ILE A 257 4.06 -21.24 4.98
#